data_AF-A4S2V9-F1
#
_entry.id   AF-A4S2V9-F1
#
_cell.length_a   1.000
_cell.length_b   1.000
_cell.length_c   1.000
_cell.angle_alpha   90.00
_cell.angle_beta   90.00
_cell.angle_gamma   90.00
#
_symmetry.space_group_name_H-M   'P 1'
#
loop_
_entity.id
_entity.type
_entity.pdbx_description
1 polymer ?
#
loop_
_entity_poly.entity_id
_entity_poly.type
_entity_poly.pdbx_seq_one_letter_code
_entity_poly.pdbx_strand_id
1 'polypeptide(L)'
;MAMIELEASNAELKADLKDLYINSAAEVEVAGGRTAIVIHVPYRALKSYHKIQQRLVRELEKKFSGKDVVIVANRRIMPVPSNNMARSRPRSRTLTAVHAALLEDLVYPTEIVGKRQRYRLDGSRLLKVYLDPKDRSTTEYKLDTFAGVYKKLTGKECSFQFPEA
;
A
#
# COMPACT_ATOMS: atom_id res chain seq x y z
N MET A 1 -9.43 -15.51 -11.76
CA MET A 1 -9.89 -16.79 -11.17
C MET A 1 -10.00 -16.74 -9.64
N ALA A 2 -9.03 -16.18 -8.89
CA ALA A 2 -9.11 -16.19 -7.42
C ALA A 2 -10.27 -15.36 -6.79
N MET A 3 -10.56 -14.14 -7.28
CA MET A 3 -11.67 -13.34 -6.73
C MET A 3 -13.06 -13.94 -6.98
N ILE A 4 -13.28 -14.51 -8.17
CA ILE A 4 -14.56 -15.17 -8.52
C ILE A 4 -14.79 -16.40 -7.63
N GLU A 5 -13.72 -17.11 -7.27
CA GLU A 5 -13.80 -18.25 -6.36
C GLU A 5 -14.08 -17.82 -4.91
N LEU A 6 -13.55 -16.67 -4.48
CA LEU A 6 -13.84 -16.07 -3.18
C LEU A 6 -15.32 -15.59 -3.11
N GLU A 7 -15.83 -15.00 -4.19
CA GLU A 7 -17.25 -14.65 -4.33
C GLU A 7 -18.18 -15.87 -4.26
N ALA A 8 -17.75 -17.02 -4.77
CA ALA A 8 -18.52 -18.26 -4.71
C ALA A 8 -18.45 -18.93 -3.33
N SER A 9 -17.34 -18.76 -2.61
CA SER A 9 -17.07 -19.45 -1.35
C SER A 9 -17.71 -18.79 -0.13
N ASN A 10 -17.91 -17.47 -0.16
CA ASN A 10 -18.29 -16.71 1.04
C ASN A 10 -19.46 -15.75 0.75
N ALA A 11 -20.67 -16.15 1.15
CA ALA A 11 -21.90 -15.41 0.83
C ALA A 11 -21.91 -13.98 1.39
N GLU A 12 -21.23 -13.73 2.52
CA GLU A 12 -21.09 -12.40 3.11
C GLU A 12 -20.21 -11.46 2.27
N LEU A 13 -19.12 -11.97 1.69
CA LEU A 13 -18.19 -11.16 0.88
C LEU A 13 -18.71 -10.95 -0.55
N LYS A 14 -19.57 -11.84 -1.03
CA LYS A 14 -20.13 -11.79 -2.38
C LYS A 14 -20.85 -10.48 -2.69
N ALA A 15 -21.62 -9.95 -1.73
CA ALA A 15 -22.35 -8.71 -1.93
C ALA A 15 -21.40 -7.50 -2.08
N ASP A 16 -20.33 -7.46 -1.28
CA ASP A 16 -19.34 -6.39 -1.31
C ASP A 16 -18.35 -6.53 -2.48
N LEU A 17 -18.05 -7.75 -2.93
CA LEU A 17 -17.08 -8.02 -4.00
C LEU A 17 -17.66 -7.82 -5.41
N LYS A 18 -18.97 -7.97 -5.60
CA LYS A 18 -19.63 -7.93 -6.92
C LYS A 18 -19.33 -6.65 -7.72
N ASP A 19 -19.23 -5.51 -7.05
CA ASP A 19 -18.97 -4.21 -7.68
C ASP A 19 -17.49 -3.80 -7.64
N LEU A 20 -16.63 -4.64 -7.07
CA LEU A 20 -15.21 -4.37 -6.91
C LEU A 20 -14.42 -4.98 -8.07
N TYR A 21 -13.54 -4.16 -8.63
CA TYR A 21 -12.62 -4.58 -9.68
C TYR A 21 -11.22 -4.05 -9.39
N ILE A 22 -10.23 -4.79 -9.86
CA ILE A 22 -8.83 -4.42 -9.77
C ILE A 22 -8.37 -3.84 -11.12
N ASN A 23 -7.47 -2.86 -11.09
CA ASN A 23 -6.82 -2.34 -12.29
C ASN A 23 -5.73 -3.30 -12.78
N SER A 24 -4.90 -3.76 -11.84
CA SER A 24 -3.78 -4.67 -12.12
C SER A 24 -3.32 -5.32 -10.82
N ALA A 25 -2.57 -6.41 -10.95
CA ALA A 25 -1.81 -6.99 -9.85
C ALA A 25 -0.37 -7.17 -10.30
N ALA A 26 0.58 -6.92 -9.41
CA ALA A 26 2.01 -7.06 -9.67
C ALA A 26 2.66 -7.87 -8.55
N GLU A 27 3.57 -8.77 -8.92
CA GLU A 27 4.42 -9.47 -7.95
C GLU A 27 5.72 -8.69 -7.74
N VAL A 28 6.10 -8.51 -6.49
CA VAL A 28 7.31 -7.80 -6.08
C VAL A 28 8.13 -8.71 -5.19
N GLU A 29 9.39 -8.92 -5.56
CA GLU A 29 10.35 -9.62 -4.69
C GLU A 29 10.73 -8.74 -3.51
N VAL A 30 10.66 -9.29 -2.31
CA VAL A 30 10.96 -8.63 -1.05
C VAL A 30 12.20 -9.28 -0.42
N ALA A 31 12.86 -8.54 0.48
CA ALA A 31 13.91 -9.07 1.31
C ALA A 31 13.46 -10.35 2.07
N GLY A 32 14.38 -11.29 2.25
CA GLY A 32 14.11 -12.56 2.92
C GLY A 32 13.49 -13.64 2.02
N GLY A 33 13.56 -13.49 0.69
CA GLY A 33 13.11 -14.51 -0.27
C GLY A 33 11.58 -14.65 -0.37
N ARG A 34 10.83 -13.74 0.25
CA ARG A 34 9.38 -13.65 0.14
C ARG A 34 8.99 -12.83 -1.09
N THR A 35 7.82 -13.14 -1.64
CA THR A 35 7.22 -12.35 -2.72
C THR A 35 5.96 -11.69 -2.20
N ALA A 36 5.71 -10.46 -2.63
CA ALA A 36 4.53 -9.70 -2.27
C ALA A 36 3.66 -9.48 -3.50
N ILE A 37 2.35 -9.66 -3.35
CA ILE A 37 1.36 -9.34 -4.38
C ILE A 37 0.79 -7.96 -4.08
N VAL A 38 1.04 -7.03 -4.99
CA VAL A 38 0.50 -5.67 -4.96
C VAL A 38 -0.74 -5.61 -5.83
N ILE A 39 -1.89 -5.37 -5.22
CA ILE A 39 -3.17 -5.24 -5.92
C ILE A 39 -3.47 -3.75 -6.12
N HIS A 40 -3.51 -3.32 -7.37
CA HIS A 40 -3.88 -1.96 -7.72
C HIS A 40 -5.39 -1.85 -7.87
N VAL A 41 -6.02 -1.05 -7.01
CA VAL A 41 -7.47 -0.81 -7.02
C VAL A 41 -7.79 0.61 -7.50
N PRO A 42 -8.97 0.85 -8.09
CA PRO A 42 -9.40 2.19 -8.44
C PRO A 42 -9.54 3.04 -7.18
N TYR A 43 -8.99 4.27 -7.18
CA TYR A 43 -9.09 5.18 -6.03
C TYR A 43 -10.54 5.42 -5.56
N ARG A 44 -11.52 5.39 -6.47
CA ARG A 44 -12.96 5.53 -6.13
C ARG A 44 -13.49 4.36 -5.29
N ALA A 45 -12.97 3.16 -5.50
CA ALA A 45 -13.40 1.95 -4.80
C ALA A 45 -12.62 1.67 -3.52
N LEU A 46 -11.54 2.43 -3.24
CA LEU A 46 -10.65 2.21 -2.09
C LEU A 46 -11.42 2.18 -0.75
N LYS A 47 -12.41 3.05 -0.56
CA LYS A 47 -13.22 3.05 0.67
C LYS A 47 -13.99 1.74 0.87
N SER A 48 -14.47 1.14 -0.20
CA SER A 48 -15.16 -0.16 -0.15
C SER A 48 -14.16 -1.29 0.12
N TYR A 49 -12.98 -1.26 -0.50
CA TYR A 49 -11.90 -2.19 -0.20
C TYR A 49 -11.48 -2.12 1.27
N HIS A 50 -11.32 -0.91 1.83
CA HIS A 50 -10.94 -0.71 3.24
C HIS A 50 -11.90 -1.38 4.23
N LYS A 51 -13.21 -1.45 3.91
CA LYS A 51 -14.20 -2.13 4.76
C LYS A 51 -13.96 -3.64 4.86
N ILE A 52 -13.57 -4.26 3.74
CA ILE A 52 -13.40 -5.72 3.64
C ILE A 52 -11.92 -6.15 3.70
N GLN A 53 -10.98 -5.20 3.75
CA GLN A 53 -9.55 -5.42 3.52
C GLN A 53 -8.96 -6.49 4.43
N GLN A 54 -9.28 -6.47 5.73
CA GLN A 54 -8.76 -7.47 6.68
C GLN A 54 -9.16 -8.90 6.29
N ARG A 55 -10.43 -9.11 5.91
CA ARG A 55 -10.96 -10.41 5.50
C ARG A 55 -10.37 -10.83 4.16
N LEU A 56 -10.39 -9.91 3.18
CA LEU A 56 -9.89 -10.14 1.83
C LEU A 56 -8.40 -10.49 1.80
N VAL A 57 -7.57 -9.72 2.53
CA VAL A 57 -6.12 -9.98 2.62
C VAL A 57 -5.87 -11.34 3.27
N ARG A 58 -6.57 -11.68 4.35
CA ARG A 58 -6.42 -12.97 5.02
C ARG A 58 -6.77 -14.15 4.10
N GLU A 59 -7.85 -14.05 3.34
CA GLU A 59 -8.26 -15.11 2.41
C GLU A 59 -7.28 -15.24 1.23
N LEU A 60 -6.80 -14.11 0.71
CA LEU A 60 -5.79 -14.11 -0.36
C LEU A 60 -4.45 -14.67 0.13
N GLU A 61 -4.00 -14.32 1.33
CA GLU A 61 -2.75 -14.85 1.90
C GLU A 61 -2.83 -16.34 2.21
N LYS A 62 -4.01 -16.81 2.64
CA LYS A 62 -4.25 -18.26 2.78
C LYS A 62 -4.19 -18.98 1.44
N LYS A 63 -4.72 -18.37 0.37
CA LYS A 63 -4.75 -18.96 -0.97
C LYS A 63 -3.38 -18.91 -1.66
N PHE A 64 -2.66 -17.82 -1.48
CA PHE A 64 -1.32 -17.59 -2.01
C PHE A 64 -0.28 -17.77 -0.92
N SER A 65 -0.29 -18.94 -0.27
CA SER A 65 0.61 -19.29 0.83
C SER A 65 2.06 -18.88 0.54
N GLY A 66 2.68 -18.16 1.47
CA GLY A 66 4.05 -17.66 1.33
C GLY A 66 4.19 -16.32 0.58
N LYS A 67 3.07 -15.73 0.12
CA LYS A 67 3.05 -14.39 -0.46
C LYS A 67 2.28 -13.42 0.43
N ASP A 68 2.89 -12.27 0.72
CA ASP A 68 2.23 -11.18 1.44
C ASP A 68 1.37 -10.38 0.46
N VAL A 69 0.14 -10.03 0.83
CA VAL A 69 -0.78 -9.31 -0.05
C VAL A 69 -1.00 -7.89 0.45
N VAL A 70 -0.81 -6.91 -0.44
CA VAL A 70 -1.01 -5.49 -0.14
C VAL A 70 -1.91 -4.83 -1.19
N ILE A 71 -2.84 -4.01 -0.74
CA ILE A 71 -3.79 -3.29 -1.59
C ILE A 71 -3.36 -1.82 -1.68
N VAL A 72 -3.31 -1.29 -2.90
CA VAL A 72 -2.88 0.09 -3.17
C VAL A 72 -3.84 0.75 -4.15
N ALA A 73 -4.27 1.98 -3.89
CA ALA A 73 -5.02 2.73 -4.88
C ALA A 73 -4.13 3.22 -6.03
N ASN A 74 -4.63 3.01 -7.24
CA ASN A 74 -4.09 3.61 -8.45
C ASN A 74 -4.43 5.11 -8.49
N ARG A 75 -3.44 5.95 -8.15
CA ARG A 75 -3.55 7.41 -8.16
C ARG A 75 -2.72 7.99 -9.32
N ARG A 76 -3.32 8.90 -10.08
CA ARG A 76 -2.65 9.57 -11.20
C ARG A 76 -1.76 10.71 -10.71
N ILE A 77 -0.45 10.60 -10.95
CA ILE A 77 0.51 11.70 -10.77
C ILE A 77 0.46 12.61 -12.00
N MET A 78 0.37 13.92 -11.79
CA MET A 78 0.49 14.92 -12.86
C MET A 78 1.84 15.64 -12.77
N PRO A 79 2.57 15.78 -13.89
CA PRO A 79 3.87 16.43 -13.91
C PRO A 79 3.75 17.90 -13.50
N VAL A 80 4.87 18.48 -13.06
CA VAL A 80 4.92 19.91 -12.77
C VAL A 80 4.67 20.65 -14.10
N PRO A 81 3.75 21.61 -14.15
CA PRO A 81 3.55 22.38 -15.37
C PRO A 81 4.84 23.14 -15.73
N SER A 82 5.32 22.98 -16.96
CA SER A 82 6.59 23.60 -17.41
C SER A 82 6.48 25.12 -17.55
N ASN A 83 5.31 25.62 -17.93
CA ASN A 83 5.06 27.04 -18.19
C ASN A 83 3.89 27.54 -17.35
N ASN A 84 3.92 28.84 -17.03
CA ASN A 84 2.93 29.49 -16.16
C ASN A 84 1.51 29.55 -16.76
N MET A 85 1.34 29.24 -18.05
CA MET A 85 0.03 29.21 -18.74
C MET A 85 -0.63 27.82 -18.72
N ALA A 86 0.05 26.78 -18.24
CA ALA A 86 -0.52 25.46 -18.15
C ALA A 86 -1.53 25.39 -16.97
N ARG A 87 -2.61 24.61 -17.15
CA ARG A 87 -3.65 24.45 -16.12
C ARG A 87 -3.04 24.09 -14.77
N SER A 88 -3.49 24.79 -13.73
CA SER A 88 -3.05 24.57 -12.35
C SER A 88 -3.22 23.11 -11.95
N ARG A 89 -2.17 22.54 -11.33
CA ARG A 89 -2.14 21.16 -10.89
C ARG A 89 -2.74 21.03 -9.48
N PRO A 90 -3.83 20.27 -9.28
CA PRO A 90 -4.32 19.88 -7.96
C PRO A 90 -3.24 19.27 -7.07
N ARG A 91 -3.20 19.70 -5.80
CA ARG A 91 -2.23 19.19 -4.80
C ARG A 91 -2.33 17.68 -4.61
N SER A 92 -3.53 17.11 -4.68
CA SER A 92 -3.79 15.65 -4.58
C SER A 92 -3.14 14.82 -5.69
N ARG A 93 -2.76 15.44 -6.81
CA ARG A 93 -2.11 14.78 -7.95
C ARG A 93 -0.63 15.13 -8.07
N THR A 94 -0.03 15.68 -7.03
CA THR A 94 1.42 15.89 -6.95
C THR A 94 2.13 14.60 -6.58
N LEU A 95 3.38 14.43 -7.03
CA LEU A 95 4.20 13.24 -6.71
C LEU A 95 4.30 13.03 -5.20
N THR A 96 4.55 14.09 -4.44
CA THR A 96 4.69 14.02 -2.98
C THR A 96 3.40 13.61 -2.28
N ALA A 97 2.25 14.16 -2.66
CA ALA A 97 0.97 13.78 -2.08
C ALA A 97 0.59 12.34 -2.42
N VAL A 98 0.82 11.90 -3.65
CA VAL A 98 0.55 10.51 -4.06
C VAL A 98 1.45 9.53 -3.31
N HIS A 99 2.73 9.84 -3.10
CA HIS A 99 3.63 8.98 -2.33
C HIS A 99 3.26 8.93 -0.83
N ALA A 100 2.77 10.04 -0.27
CA ALA A 100 2.29 10.07 1.11
C ALA A 100 1.03 9.19 1.28
N ALA A 101 0.08 9.29 0.36
CA ALA A 101 -1.12 8.45 0.36
C ALA A 101 -0.82 6.98 0.04
N LEU A 102 0.20 6.70 -0.78
CA LEU A 102 0.68 5.34 -1.00
C LEU A 102 1.17 4.68 0.30
N LEU A 103 1.92 5.42 1.14
CA LEU A 103 2.37 4.90 2.42
C LEU A 103 1.19 4.53 3.33
N GLU A 104 0.14 5.36 3.34
CA GLU A 104 -1.07 5.13 4.14
C GLU A 104 -1.84 3.89 3.65
N ASP A 105 -1.96 3.70 2.33
CA ASP A 105 -2.59 2.49 1.78
C ASP A 105 -1.82 1.22 2.13
N LEU A 106 -0.48 1.26 2.05
CA LEU A 106 0.36 0.08 2.31
C LEU A 106 0.18 -0.46 3.73
N VAL A 107 0.01 0.44 4.71
CA VAL A 107 -0.01 0.07 6.14
C VAL A 107 -1.42 -0.07 6.70
N TYR A 108 -2.47 0.18 5.90
CA TYR A 108 -3.84 0.00 6.34
C TYR A 108 -4.06 -1.45 6.85
N PRO A 109 -4.68 -1.65 8.03
CA PRO A 109 -5.50 -0.70 8.80
C PRO A 109 -4.74 0.20 9.78
N THR A 110 -3.43 0.02 9.93
CA THR A 110 -2.64 0.73 10.93
C THR A 110 -2.43 2.19 10.54
N GLU A 111 -2.39 3.06 11.54
CA GLU A 111 -2.17 4.48 11.31
C GLU A 111 -0.68 4.84 11.45
N ILE A 112 -0.24 5.81 10.66
CA ILE A 112 1.10 6.37 10.74
C ILE A 112 1.11 7.50 11.77
N VAL A 113 1.76 7.26 12.91
CA VAL A 113 1.90 8.22 14.01
C VAL A 113 2.94 9.30 13.66
N GLY A 114 3.96 8.96 12.87
CA GLY A 114 5.02 9.91 12.55
C GLY A 114 5.83 9.53 11.33
N LYS A 115 6.41 10.53 10.67
CA LYS A 115 7.34 10.37 9.55
C LYS A 115 8.60 11.21 9.83
N ARG A 116 9.78 10.59 9.79
CA ARG A 116 11.07 11.28 9.94
C ARG A 116 11.96 10.95 8.74
N GLN A 117 12.54 11.96 8.13
CA GLN A 117 13.48 11.76 7.04
C GLN A 117 14.91 11.94 7.55
N ARG A 118 15.71 10.87 7.49
CA ARG A 118 17.13 10.92 7.83
C ARG A 118 17.94 11.13 6.55
N TYR A 119 18.84 12.11 6.60
CA TYR A 119 19.85 12.33 5.57
C TYR A 119 21.15 11.71 6.04
N ARG A 120 21.73 10.82 5.23
CA ARG A 120 23.02 10.19 5.50
C ARG A 120 24.15 11.06 4.88
N LEU A 121 25.39 10.80 5.30
CA LEU A 121 26.57 11.55 4.83
C LEU A 121 26.85 11.36 3.33
N ASP A 122 26.43 10.23 2.77
CA ASP A 122 26.46 9.92 1.33
C ASP A 122 25.37 10.66 0.52
N GLY A 123 24.55 11.50 1.15
CA GLY A 123 23.44 12.22 0.53
C GLY A 123 22.17 11.36 0.34
N SER A 124 22.22 10.07 0.67
CA SER A 124 21.04 9.21 0.61
C SER A 124 20.01 9.58 1.68
N ARG A 125 18.74 9.31 1.37
CA ARG A 125 17.60 9.68 2.21
C ARG A 125 16.88 8.42 2.64
N LEU A 126 16.71 8.25 3.95
CA LEU A 126 15.91 7.17 4.52
C LEU A 126 14.67 7.75 5.19
N LEU A 127 13.49 7.32 4.74
CA LEU A 127 12.23 7.68 5.38
C LEU A 127 11.89 6.68 6.49
N LYS A 128 11.99 7.12 7.75
CA LYS A 128 11.50 6.36 8.91
C LYS A 128 10.02 6.66 9.11
N VAL A 129 9.18 5.62 9.07
CA VAL A 129 7.74 5.69 9.27
C VAL A 129 7.41 4.98 10.57
N TYR A 130 6.74 5.69 11.48
CA TYR A 130 6.33 5.19 12.78
C TYR A 130 4.86 4.79 12.74
N LEU A 131 4.56 3.53 13.06
CA LEU A 131 3.21 2.98 13.09
C LEU A 131 2.65 2.99 14.52
N ASP A 132 1.32 2.98 14.65
CA ASP A 132 0.66 2.84 15.94
C ASP A 132 1.01 1.46 16.57
N PRO A 133 1.53 1.42 17.82
CA PRO A 133 1.88 0.17 18.48
C PRO A 133 0.69 -0.78 18.76
N LYS A 134 -0.56 -0.30 18.72
CA LYS A 134 -1.75 -1.14 19.00
C LYS A 134 -1.86 -2.35 18.08
N ASP A 135 -1.51 -2.19 16.81
CA ASP A 135 -1.67 -3.20 15.77
C ASP A 135 -0.37 -3.95 15.47
N ARG A 136 0.63 -3.84 16.35
CA ARG A 136 1.96 -4.44 16.16
C ARG A 136 1.90 -5.93 15.85
N SER A 137 1.11 -6.69 16.59
CA SER A 137 0.99 -8.14 16.44
C SER A 137 0.52 -8.57 15.04
N THR A 138 -0.26 -7.74 14.35
CA THR A 138 -0.82 -8.08 13.03
C THR A 138 0.01 -7.58 11.85
N THR A 139 0.90 -6.59 12.07
CA THR A 139 1.64 -5.93 10.98
C THR A 139 3.15 -6.12 11.04
N GLU A 140 3.70 -6.58 12.17
CA GLU A 140 5.15 -6.74 12.37
C GLU A 140 5.80 -7.66 11.34
N TYR A 141 5.13 -8.75 10.92
CA TYR A 141 5.69 -9.67 9.93
C TYR A 141 5.74 -9.10 8.49
N LYS A 142 5.06 -7.99 8.22
CA LYS A 142 4.95 -7.36 6.88
C LYS A 142 5.82 -6.11 6.70
N LEU A 143 6.55 -5.67 7.72
CA LEU A 143 7.31 -4.40 7.66
C LEU A 143 8.32 -4.36 6.50
N ASP A 144 9.03 -5.48 6.28
CA ASP A 144 9.97 -5.61 5.15
C ASP A 144 9.26 -5.57 3.80
N THR A 145 8.07 -6.16 3.73
CA THR A 145 7.21 -6.14 2.55
C THR A 145 6.76 -4.73 2.19
N PHE A 146 6.30 -3.96 3.17
CA PHE A 146 5.95 -2.56 2.95
C PHE A 146 7.15 -1.76 2.44
N ALA A 147 8.33 -2.00 3.02
CA ALA A 147 9.56 -1.32 2.61
C ALA A 147 9.97 -1.68 1.17
N GLY A 148 9.94 -2.97 0.82
CA GLY A 148 10.26 -3.46 -0.51
C GLY A 148 9.29 -2.95 -1.58
N VAL A 149 7.99 -3.03 -1.31
CA VAL A 149 6.95 -2.53 -2.23
C VAL A 149 7.08 -1.02 -2.43
N TYR A 150 7.26 -0.25 -1.36
CA TYR A 150 7.42 1.20 -1.48
C TYR A 150 8.69 1.57 -2.26
N LYS A 151 9.81 0.87 -2.02
CA LYS A 151 11.06 1.07 -2.78
C LYS A 151 10.88 0.73 -4.26
N LYS A 152 10.16 -0.35 -4.59
CA LYS A 152 9.90 -0.73 -5.98
C LYS A 152 9.01 0.27 -6.71
N LEU A 153 7.95 0.77 -6.06
CA LEU A 153 6.99 1.70 -6.67
C LEU A 153 7.52 3.13 -6.76
N THR A 154 8.35 3.56 -5.81
CA THR A 154 8.75 4.98 -5.70
C THR A 154 10.24 5.25 -5.90
N GLY A 155 11.09 4.21 -5.86
CA GLY A 155 12.55 4.34 -5.84
C GLY A 155 13.12 4.91 -4.54
N LYS A 156 12.30 5.15 -3.51
CA LYS A 156 12.73 5.75 -2.24
C LYS A 156 12.90 4.69 -1.16
N GLU A 157 13.96 4.83 -0.36
CA GLU A 157 14.16 3.96 0.80
C GLU A 157 13.25 4.37 1.95
N CYS A 158 12.60 3.39 2.55
CA CYS A 158 11.82 3.58 3.76
C CYS A 158 12.05 2.43 4.75
N SER A 159 11.83 2.71 6.03
CA SER A 159 11.85 1.72 7.10
C SER A 159 10.66 1.97 8.01
N PHE A 160 9.87 0.92 8.26
CA PHE A 160 8.72 0.97 9.17
C PHE A 160 9.15 0.48 10.55
N GLN A 161 8.72 1.19 11.60
CA GLN A 161 9.12 0.92 12.98
C GLN A 161 7.93 1.24 13.90
N PHE A 162 7.89 0.60 15.06
CA PHE A 162 7.01 1.02 16.15
C PHE A 162 7.79 1.96 17.06
N PRO A 163 7.15 3.01 17.62
CA PRO A 163 7.80 3.83 18.63
C PRO A 163 8.15 2.96 19.84
N GLU A 164 9.41 3.01 20.26
CA GLU A 164 9.83 2.48 21.56
C GLU A 164 9.34 3.45 22.63
N ALA A 165 8.69 2.91 23.67
CA ALA A 165 8.22 3.68 24.82
C ALA A 165 9.39 4.15 25.69
#